data_AF-A0A2E4DD35-F1
#
_entry.id   AF-A0A2E4DD35-F1
#
_cell.length_a   1.000
_cell.length_b   1.000
_cell.length_c   1.000
_cell.angle_alpha   90.00
_cell.angle_beta   90.00
_cell.angle_gamma   90.00
#
_symmetry.space_group_name_H-M   'P 1'
#
loop_
_entity.id
_entity.type
_entity.pdbx_description
1 polymer ?
#
loop_
_entity_poly.entity_id
_entity_poly.type
_entity_poly.pdbx_seq_one_letter_code
_entity_poly.pdbx_strand_id
1 'polypeptide(L)'
;MKFLSLLFLILFTVSCATHKFMRGTVAMKVDENTAHVCLGDNDVAKGDKVIFFKNECVSVGGERGGGDGECKLKVLGEGKVKKVLNSHYSHVETNGNFSFKEGTMVQKK
;
A
#
# COMPACT_ATOMS: atom_id res chain seq x y z
N MET A 1 -30.04 42.99 -25.29
CA MET A 1 -30.13 41.53 -25.54
C MET A 1 -28.70 41.05 -25.65
N LYS A 2 -28.09 40.63 -24.53
CA LYS A 2 -28.09 39.25 -24.01
C LYS A 2 -27.46 38.29 -25.04
N PHE A 3 -26.50 37.49 -24.59
CA PHE A 3 -25.84 36.37 -25.30
C PHE A 3 -24.46 36.58 -25.93
N LEU A 4 -23.53 37.31 -25.29
CA LEU A 4 -22.11 37.13 -25.66
C LEU A 4 -21.10 37.26 -24.50
N SER A 5 -21.54 36.96 -23.28
CA SER A 5 -20.70 36.96 -22.08
C SER A 5 -20.76 35.63 -21.32
N LEU A 6 -20.92 34.51 -22.04
CA LEU A 6 -21.12 33.18 -21.46
C LEU A 6 -20.24 32.11 -22.15
N LEU A 7 -19.00 32.45 -22.47
CA LEU A 7 -18.03 31.52 -23.04
C LEU A 7 -16.69 31.57 -22.28
N PHE A 8 -16.76 31.62 -20.94
CA PHE A 8 -15.57 31.72 -20.08
C PHE A 8 -15.61 30.79 -18.86
N LEU A 9 -16.43 29.74 -18.83
CA LEU A 9 -16.65 28.99 -17.59
C LEU A 9 -16.73 27.46 -17.72
N ILE A 10 -16.16 26.85 -18.76
CA ILE A 10 -16.13 25.37 -18.84
C ILE A 10 -14.83 24.91 -19.50
N LEU A 11 -13.70 25.06 -18.79
CA LEU A 11 -12.49 24.29 -19.12
C LEU A 11 -11.97 23.60 -17.85
N PHE A 12 -12.34 22.31 -17.76
CA PHE A 12 -11.59 21.22 -17.15
C PHE A 12 -11.48 21.16 -15.61
N THR A 13 -12.62 20.97 -14.96
CA THR A 13 -12.70 20.13 -13.76
C THR A 13 -12.50 18.65 -14.14
N VAL A 14 -11.27 18.22 -14.35
CA VAL A 14 -10.91 16.79 -14.34
C VAL A 14 -9.59 16.63 -13.61
N SER A 15 -9.56 16.98 -12.32
CA SER A 15 -8.52 16.44 -11.44
C SER A 15 -8.83 14.96 -11.28
N CYS A 16 -8.18 14.13 -12.09
CA CYS A 16 -8.19 12.70 -11.91
C CYS A 16 -7.60 12.45 -10.51
N ALA A 17 -8.43 12.11 -9.54
CA ALA A 17 -7.99 11.58 -8.27
C ALA A 17 -7.35 10.21 -8.52
N THR A 18 -6.13 10.19 -9.07
CA THR A 18 -5.28 9.00 -9.14
C THR A 18 -4.85 8.69 -7.71
N HIS A 19 -5.75 8.06 -6.95
CA HIS A 19 -5.45 7.45 -5.68
C HIS A 19 -4.42 6.35 -5.91
N LYS A 20 -3.14 6.73 -5.89
CA LYS A 20 -2.04 5.78 -5.80
C LYS A 20 -2.14 5.11 -4.43
N PHE A 21 -2.89 4.02 -4.35
CA PHE A 21 -2.68 3.04 -3.30
C PHE A 21 -1.31 2.43 -3.53
N MET A 22 -0.26 3.12 -3.09
CA MET A 22 1.12 2.68 -3.23
C MET A 22 1.32 1.54 -2.25
N ARG A 23 1.28 0.33 -2.81
CA ARG A 23 1.53 -0.92 -2.11
C ARG A 23 3.00 -1.23 -2.28
N GLY A 24 3.68 -1.37 -1.16
CA GLY A 24 5.04 -1.90 -1.09
C GLY A 24 5.02 -3.33 -0.56
N THR A 25 6.22 -3.86 -0.35
CA THR A 25 6.44 -5.13 0.32
C THR A 25 7.57 -4.98 1.33
N VAL A 26 7.67 -5.92 2.26
CA VAL A 26 8.87 -6.10 3.07
C VAL A 26 9.99 -6.55 2.13
N ALA A 27 10.98 -5.68 1.94
CA ALA A 27 12.19 -5.96 1.17
C ALA A 27 13.14 -6.87 1.96
N MET A 28 13.25 -6.63 3.27
CA MET A 28 14.14 -7.36 4.17
C MET A 28 13.59 -7.35 5.58
N LYS A 29 13.51 -8.53 6.22
CA LYS A 29 13.29 -8.64 7.65
C LYS A 29 14.61 -8.38 8.37
N VAL A 30 14.65 -7.37 9.24
CA VAL A 30 15.85 -7.05 10.03
C VAL A 30 15.85 -7.88 11.31
N ASP A 31 14.70 -7.91 11.99
CA ASP A 31 14.41 -8.79 13.13
C ASP A 31 12.89 -9.07 13.21
N GLU A 32 12.41 -9.64 14.31
CA GLU A 32 10.98 -9.97 14.49
C GLU A 32 10.04 -8.76 14.47
N ASN A 33 10.55 -7.57 14.79
CA ASN A 33 9.78 -6.35 14.95
C ASN A 33 10.19 -5.24 13.96
N THR A 34 11.32 -5.37 13.26
CA THR A 34 11.82 -4.35 12.35
C THR A 34 12.01 -4.86 10.91
N ALA A 35 11.69 -4.00 9.96
CA ALA A 35 11.71 -4.33 8.53
C ALA A 35 12.19 -3.15 7.69
N HIS A 36 12.84 -3.45 6.58
CA HIS A 36 12.96 -2.53 5.46
C HIS A 36 11.84 -2.81 4.47
N VAL A 37 11.07 -1.79 4.13
CA VAL A 37 9.92 -1.89 3.23
C VAL A 37 10.13 -1.04 1.99
N CYS A 38 9.61 -1.50 0.84
CA CYS A 38 9.62 -0.78 -0.44
C CYS A 38 8.59 0.36 -0.46
N LEU A 39 8.67 1.26 0.52
CA LEU A 39 7.94 2.52 0.61
C LEU A 39 8.98 3.55 1.04
N GLY A 40 9.32 4.50 0.17
CA GLY A 40 10.43 5.44 0.37
C GLY A 40 9.98 6.90 0.37
N ASP A 41 10.91 7.78 -0.03
CA ASP A 41 10.59 9.20 -0.25
C ASP A 41 9.44 9.33 -1.27
N ASN A 42 8.51 10.25 -0.99
CA ASN A 42 7.25 10.51 -1.69
C ASN A 42 6.05 9.62 -1.31
N ASP A 43 6.27 8.47 -0.67
CA ASP A 43 5.16 7.59 -0.24
C ASP A 43 4.90 7.74 1.25
N VAL A 44 5.97 7.75 2.04
CA VAL A 44 5.91 7.80 3.49
C VAL A 44 6.95 8.76 4.06
N ALA A 45 6.66 9.28 5.25
CA ALA A 45 7.57 10.09 6.04
C ALA A 45 7.81 9.43 7.41
N LYS A 46 8.88 9.85 8.10
CA LYS A 46 9.12 9.45 9.49
C LYS A 46 7.90 9.79 10.34
N GLY A 47 7.39 8.79 11.05
CA GLY A 47 6.21 8.93 11.90
C GLY A 47 4.94 8.33 11.31
N ASP A 48 4.88 8.13 10.00
CA ASP A 48 3.73 7.55 9.32
C ASP A 48 3.47 6.12 9.79
N LYS A 49 2.18 5.76 9.79
CA LYS A 49 1.74 4.40 10.05
C LYS A 49 1.60 3.62 8.74
N VAL A 50 1.96 2.36 8.80
CA VAL A 50 1.78 1.41 7.71
C VAL A 50 1.05 0.17 8.21
N ILE A 51 0.29 -0.48 7.34
CA ILE A 51 -0.44 -1.71 7.61
C ILE A 51 0.23 -2.84 6.85
N PHE A 52 0.43 -3.97 7.51
CA PHE A 52 0.95 -5.21 6.94
C PHE A 52 -0.21 -6.13 6.59
N PHE A 53 -0.13 -6.79 5.44
CA PHE A 53 -1.18 -7.67 4.94
C PHE A 53 -0.62 -9.03 4.51
N LYS A 54 -1.48 -10.05 4.62
CA LYS A 54 -1.30 -11.36 4.00
C LYS A 54 -2.40 -11.58 2.97
N ASN A 55 -2.04 -12.16 1.83
CA ASN A 55 -3.01 -12.72 0.90
C ASN A 55 -3.46 -14.08 1.44
N GLU A 56 -4.76 -14.20 1.75
CA GLU A 56 -5.40 -15.49 2.00
C GLU A 56 -6.20 -15.85 0.75
N CYS A 57 -5.73 -16.86 0.02
CA CYS A 57 -6.35 -17.35 -1.19
C CYS A 57 -7.05 -18.67 -0.91
N VAL A 58 -8.35 -18.73 -1.21
CA VAL A 58 -9.12 -19.97 -1.19
C VAL A 58 -9.26 -20.44 -2.64
N SER A 59 -8.77 -21.64 -2.92
CA SER A 59 -8.97 -22.27 -4.22
C SER A 59 -10.43 -22.71 -4.30
N VAL A 60 -11.22 -22.12 -5.19
CA VAL A 60 -12.54 -22.65 -5.54
C VAL A 60 -12.36 -23.52 -6.78
N GLY A 61 -11.83 -24.73 -6.59
CA GLY A 61 -11.55 -25.67 -7.67
C GLY A 61 -12.61 -26.77 -7.79
N GLY A 62 -13.09 -27.00 -9.02
CA GLY A 62 -13.51 -28.34 -9.49
C GLY A 62 -12.30 -29.11 -10.06
N GLU A 63 -12.46 -30.42 -10.33
CA GLU A 63 -11.42 -31.43 -10.65
C GLU A 63 -10.37 -31.11 -11.73
N ARG A 64 -10.47 -30.02 -12.48
CA ARG A 64 -9.49 -29.64 -13.52
C ARG A 64 -8.72 -28.41 -13.08
N GLY A 65 -7.40 -28.55 -12.95
CA GLY A 65 -6.44 -27.67 -12.27
C GLY A 65 -6.26 -26.25 -12.80
N GLY A 66 -7.34 -25.50 -13.00
CA GLY A 66 -7.36 -24.09 -13.36
C GLY A 66 -8.51 -23.33 -12.69
N GLY A 67 -8.86 -23.70 -11.46
CA GLY A 67 -9.94 -23.05 -10.71
C GLY A 67 -9.61 -21.61 -10.34
N ASP A 68 -10.59 -20.72 -10.49
CA ASP A 68 -10.52 -19.36 -9.95
C ASP A 68 -10.23 -19.42 -8.45
N GLY A 69 -9.35 -18.54 -7.96
CA GLY A 69 -9.03 -18.44 -6.54
C GLY A 69 -9.54 -17.10 -6.02
N GLU A 70 -10.37 -17.11 -4.97
CA GLU A 70 -10.71 -15.86 -4.28
C GLU A 70 -9.58 -15.53 -3.30
N CYS A 71 -8.80 -14.49 -3.60
CA CYS A 71 -7.76 -13.98 -2.72
C CYS A 71 -8.23 -12.73 -1.99
N LYS A 72 -8.18 -12.75 -0.65
CA LYS A 72 -8.50 -11.61 0.21
C LYS A 72 -7.26 -11.11 0.93
N LEU A 73 -7.15 -9.79 1.03
CA LEU A 73 -6.14 -9.14 1.87
C LEU A 73 -6.60 -9.18 3.33
N LYS A 74 -5.84 -9.87 4.17
CA LYS A 74 -6.03 -9.90 5.61
C LYS A 74 -5.00 -9.03 6.29
N VAL A 75 -5.45 -8.12 7.14
CA VAL A 75 -4.59 -7.29 7.99
C VAL A 75 -3.86 -8.20 8.99
N LEU A 76 -2.54 -8.09 9.04
CA LEU A 76 -1.69 -8.73 10.06
C LEU A 76 -1.48 -7.80 11.25
N GLY A 77 -1.20 -6.53 10.98
CA GLY A 77 -0.97 -5.52 12.02
C GLY A 77 -0.39 -4.23 11.47
N GLU A 78 0.09 -3.37 12.36
CA GLU A 78 0.57 -2.03 12.03
C GLU A 78 2.04 -1.85 12.43
N GLY A 79 2.73 -0.98 11.69
CA GLY A 79 4.05 -0.49 12.04
C GLY A 79 4.15 1.02 11.87
N LYS A 80 5.24 1.60 12.37
CA LYS A 80 5.56 3.02 12.26
C LYS A 80 6.88 3.20 11.54
N VAL A 81 6.92 4.11 10.56
CA VAL A 81 8.14 4.49 9.85
C VAL A 81 9.05 5.23 10.82
N LYS A 82 10.23 4.66 11.13
CA LYS A 82 11.22 5.30 12.01
C LYS A 82 12.24 6.12 11.23
N LYS A 83 12.53 5.71 10.00
CA LYS A 83 13.47 6.40 9.10
C LYS A 83 13.15 6.09 7.65
N VAL A 84 13.24 7.08 6.77
CA VAL A 84 13.32 6.85 5.32
C VAL A 84 14.79 6.65 4.96
N LEU A 85 15.11 5.53 4.33
CA LEU A 85 16.49 5.15 4.01
C LEU A 85 16.93 5.79 2.68
N ASN A 86 16.03 5.84 1.71
CA ASN A 86 16.18 6.51 0.42
C ASN A 86 14.82 6.61 -0.30
N SER A 87 14.86 6.96 -1.60
CA SER A 87 13.67 7.10 -2.45
C SER A 87 12.81 5.85 -2.62
N HIS A 88 13.31 4.66 -2.23
CA HIS A 88 12.59 3.39 -2.39
C HIS A 88 12.29 2.71 -1.06
N TYR A 89 13.15 2.88 -0.06
CA TYR A 89 13.10 2.08 1.16
C TYR A 89 12.91 2.91 2.41
N SER A 90 12.12 2.37 3.33
CA SER A 90 11.98 2.88 4.69
C SER A 90 12.21 1.79 5.72
N HIS A 91 12.74 2.19 6.87
CA HIS A 91 12.84 1.37 8.06
C HIS A 91 11.57 1.54 8.92
N VAL A 92 10.88 0.43 9.14
CA VAL A 92 9.62 0.34 9.88
C VAL A 92 9.79 -0.54 11.10
N GLU A 93 9.18 -0.14 12.21
CA GLU A 93 9.13 -0.89 13.45
C GLU A 93 7.68 -1.18 13.82
N THR A 94 7.39 -2.44 14.19
CA THR A 94 6.08 -2.94 14.61
C THR A 94 6.04 -3.09 16.14
N ASN A 95 4.87 -3.42 16.68
CA ASN A 95 4.72 -3.72 18.11
C ASN A 95 5.00 -5.20 18.47
N GLY A 96 5.42 -6.03 17.50
CA GLY A 96 5.68 -7.45 17.71
C GLY A 96 4.45 -8.35 17.91
N ASN A 97 3.23 -7.82 17.74
CA ASN A 97 2.00 -8.60 17.94
C ASN A 97 1.65 -9.51 16.75
N PHE A 98 2.45 -9.50 15.69
CA PHE A 98 2.26 -10.32 14.50
C PHE A 98 3.61 -10.63 13.85
N SER A 99 3.66 -11.71 13.10
CA SER A 99 4.85 -12.08 12.31
C SER A 99 4.72 -11.61 10.86
N PHE A 100 5.86 -11.27 10.27
CA PHE A 100 5.99 -10.93 8.85
C PHE A 100 7.27 -11.53 8.28
N LYS A 101 7.37 -11.55 6.95
CA LYS A 101 8.52 -12.06 6.20
C LYS A 101 8.76 -11.21 4.96
N GLU A 102 9.86 -11.45 4.26
CA GLU A 102 10.12 -10.90 2.94
C GLU A 102 8.93 -11.16 1.99
N GLY A 103 8.53 -10.13 1.26
CA GLY A 103 7.37 -10.17 0.37
C GLY A 103 6.02 -9.95 1.06
N THR A 104 5.94 -9.86 2.40
CA THR A 104 4.71 -9.42 3.09
C THR A 104 4.30 -8.05 2.55
N MET A 105 3.03 -7.89 2.19
CA MET A 105 2.54 -6.64 1.60
C MET A 105 2.42 -5.55 2.67
N VAL A 106 2.79 -4.33 2.30
CA VAL A 106 2.76 -3.16 3.18
C VAL A 106 2.08 -2.00 2.47
N GLN A 107 1.24 -1.26 3.17
CA GLN A 107 0.59 -0.07 2.63
C GLN A 107 0.62 1.04 3.66
N LYS A 108 0.73 2.29 3.22
CA LYS A 108 0.46 3.45 4.09
C LYS A 108 -0.98 3.40 4.60
N LYS A 109 -1.15 3.66 5.90
CA LYS A 109 -2.45 3.76 6.57
C LYS A 109 -3.13 5.09 6.28
#